data_AF-A0A0A7GE91-F1
#
_entry.id   AF-A0A0A7GE91-F1
#
_cell.length_a   1.000
_cell.length_b   1.000
_cell.length_c   1.000
_cell.angle_alpha   90.00
_cell.angle_beta   90.00
_cell.angle_gamma   90.00
#
_symmetry.space_group_name_H-M   'P 1'
#
loop_
_entity.id
_entity.type
_entity.pdbx_description
1 polymer ?
#
loop_
_entity_poly.entity_id
_entity_poly.type
_entity_poly.pdbx_seq_one_letter_code
_entity_poly.pdbx_strand_id
1 'polypeptide(L)'
;MEIAQNRLEIESKHLKKTVFIQHINSIELKRDPAWRYLIGGIILTVPGILLMLNVDQIMASLKITDQFLKFLIVMGSFFLILFGVITIAYWWYLRRFILTIYLSGDAVPLYDRKEKPLKEIYTSLQSLKEQTSH
;
A
#
# COMPACT_ATOMS: atom_id res chain seq x y z
N MET A 1 14.42 -9.12 17.55
CA MET A 1 15.37 -8.16 16.95
C MET A 1 16.14 -7.54 18.09
N GLU A 2 17.41 -7.88 18.23
CA GLU A 2 18.31 -7.29 19.23
C GLU A 2 19.24 -6.31 18.50
N ILE A 3 19.23 -5.05 18.93
CA ILE A 3 20.16 -4.02 18.43
C ILE A 3 21.35 -4.04 19.40
N ALA A 4 22.45 -4.68 18.99
CA ALA A 4 23.71 -4.61 19.71
C ALA A 4 24.55 -3.45 19.18
N GLN A 5 25.34 -2.80 20.05
CA GLN A 5 26.02 -1.51 19.82
C GLN A 5 26.79 -1.35 18.49
N ASN A 6 27.16 -2.42 17.79
CA ASN A 6 27.90 -2.37 16.51
C ASN A 6 27.29 -3.19 15.36
N ARG A 7 26.18 -3.91 15.59
CA ARG A 7 25.59 -4.80 14.59
C ARG A 7 24.07 -4.80 14.66
N LEU A 8 23.44 -4.70 13.50
CA LEU A 8 22.02 -4.88 13.30
C LEU A 8 21.79 -6.30 12.78
N GLU A 9 21.26 -7.19 13.63
CA GLU A 9 20.79 -8.49 13.18
C GLU A 9 19.36 -8.35 12.67
N ILE A 10 19.21 -8.33 11.35
CA ILE A 10 17.91 -8.35 10.69
C ILE A 10 17.52 -9.80 10.51
N GLU A 11 16.51 -10.23 11.27
CA GLU A 11 15.88 -11.53 11.09
C GLU A 11 14.51 -11.31 10.42
N SER A 12 14.46 -11.60 9.13
CA SER A 12 13.20 -11.77 8.39
C SER A 12 12.91 -13.27 8.29
N LYS A 13 11.65 -13.66 8.12
CA LYS A 13 11.15 -15.06 8.16
C LYS A 13 11.96 -16.07 7.32
N HIS A 14 12.73 -15.61 6.33
CA HIS A 14 13.57 -16.43 5.46
C HIS A 14 15.01 -15.92 5.31
N LEU A 15 15.45 -14.94 6.10
CA LEU A 15 16.76 -14.32 5.92
C LEU A 15 17.27 -13.72 7.24
N LYS A 16 18.37 -14.28 7.76
CA LYS A 16 19.14 -13.69 8.84
C LYS A 16 20.32 -12.95 8.23
N LYS A 17 20.27 -11.62 8.22
CA LYS A 17 21.33 -10.77 7.66
C LYS A 17 21.89 -9.89 8.77
N THR A 18 23.17 -10.03 9.05
CA THR A 18 23.89 -9.15 9.96
C THR A 18 24.42 -7.96 9.18
N VAL A 19 23.99 -6.76 9.56
CA VAL A 19 24.37 -5.50 8.95
C VAL A 19 25.21 -4.72 9.96
N PHE A 20 26.44 -4.35 9.58
CA PHE A 20 27.28 -3.50 10.42
C PHE A 20 26.89 -2.03 10.26
N ILE A 21 26.73 -1.33 11.39
CA ILE A 21 26.21 0.05 11.44
C ILE A 21 27.13 1.03 10.68
N GLN A 22 28.44 0.78 10.69
CA GLN A 22 29.47 1.58 10.01
C GLN A 22 29.33 1.61 8.47
N HIS A 23 28.58 0.68 7.88
CA HIS A 23 28.37 0.63 6.43
C HIS A 23 26.99 1.17 6.00
N ILE A 24 26.21 1.74 6.92
CA ILE A 24 24.91 2.33 6.64
C ILE A 24 25.10 3.75 6.11
N ASN A 25 24.91 3.93 4.81
CA ASN A 25 25.00 5.24 4.17
C ASN A 25 23.78 6.09 4.50
N SER A 26 22.57 5.54 4.31
CA SER A 26 21.31 6.22 4.58
C SER A 26 20.20 5.24 4.97
N ILE A 27 19.16 5.77 5.62
CA ILE A 27 17.99 5.01 6.06
C ILE A 27 16.77 5.80 5.62
N GLU A 28 15.82 5.13 4.98
CA GLU A 28 14.62 5.78 4.46
C GLU A 28 13.37 5.03 4.91
N LEU A 29 12.46 5.74 5.60
CA LEU A 29 11.14 5.23 5.97
C LEU A 29 10.09 5.80 5.01
N LYS A 30 9.47 4.94 4.22
CA LYS A 30 8.42 5.30 3.27
C LYS A 30 7.14 4.52 3.55
N ARG A 31 6.01 5.11 3.19
CA ARG A 31 4.75 4.36 3.04
C ARG A 31 4.78 3.70 1.67
N ASP A 32 4.50 2.41 1.62
CA ASP A 32 4.31 1.65 0.38
C ASP A 32 2.83 1.27 0.24
N PRO A 33 1.97 2.24 -0.15
CA PRO A 33 0.59 1.94 -0.44
C PRO A 33 0.50 1.23 -1.79
N ALA A 34 -0.27 0.14 -1.84
CA ALA A 34 -0.48 -0.61 -3.06
C ALA A 34 -1.44 0.13 -4.03
N TRP A 35 -0.97 1.25 -4.60
CA TRP A 35 -1.74 2.22 -5.40
C TRP A 35 -2.60 1.58 -6.50
N ARG A 36 -2.15 0.47 -7.08
CA ARG A 36 -2.91 -0.30 -8.07
C ARG A 36 -4.32 -0.68 -7.61
N TYR A 37 -4.49 -1.02 -6.34
CA TYR A 37 -5.80 -1.38 -5.77
C TYR A 37 -6.64 -0.12 -5.52
N LEU A 38 -6.03 0.99 -5.12
CA LEU A 38 -6.76 2.25 -5.00
C LEU A 38 -7.30 2.71 -6.36
N ILE A 39 -6.43 2.76 -7.37
CA ILE A 39 -6.79 3.18 -8.72
C ILE A 39 -7.84 2.24 -9.31
N GLY A 40 -7.64 0.92 -9.21
CA GLY A 40 -8.64 -0.06 -9.65
C GLY A 40 -9.99 0.10 -8.94
N GLY A 41 -9.96 0.36 -7.63
CA GLY A 41 -11.16 0.63 -6.85
C GLY A 41 -11.92 1.87 -7.32
N ILE A 42 -11.22 2.96 -7.61
CA ILE A 42 -11.81 4.21 -8.14
C ILE A 42 -12.40 3.97 -9.55
N ILE A 43 -11.65 3.31 -10.43
CA ILE A 43 -12.07 3.00 -11.82
C ILE A 43 -13.31 2.11 -11.85
N LEU A 44 -13.52 1.24 -10.86
CA LEU A 44 -14.74 0.43 -10.78
C LEU A 44 -15.91 1.20 -10.16
N THR A 45 -15.64 1.96 -9.09
CA THR A 45 -16.68 2.64 -8.31
C THR A 45 -17.29 3.83 -9.06
N VAL A 46 -16.46 4.71 -9.63
CA VAL A 46 -16.92 5.97 -10.24
C VAL A 46 -17.83 5.71 -11.45
N PRO A 47 -17.46 4.87 -12.44
CA PRO A 47 -18.36 4.52 -13.54
C PRO A 47 -19.61 3.80 -13.08
N GLY A 48 -19.52 2.91 -12.07
CA GLY A 48 -20.69 2.25 -11.49
C GLY A 48 -21.70 3.24 -10.91
N ILE A 49 -21.22 4.26 -10.17
CA ILE A 49 -22.08 5.34 -9.65
C ILE A 49 -22.68 6.15 -10.80
N LEU A 50 -21.87 6.54 -11.79
CA LEU A 50 -22.32 7.33 -12.93
C LEU A 50 -23.40 6.59 -13.74
N LEU A 51 -23.21 5.30 -14.00
CA LEU A 51 -24.20 4.47 -14.68
C LEU A 51 -25.49 4.36 -13.88
N MET A 52 -25.40 4.13 -12.56
CA MET A 52 -26.58 4.01 -11.70
C MET A 52 -27.40 5.30 -11.63
N LEU A 53 -26.73 6.46 -11.54
CA LEU A 53 -27.40 7.76 -11.46
C LEU A 53 -27.99 8.22 -12.80
N ASN A 54 -27.36 7.87 -13.91
CA ASN A 54 -27.74 8.35 -15.24
C ASN A 54 -28.43 7.29 -16.11
N VAL A 55 -28.80 6.13 -15.54
CA VAL A 55 -29.37 5.01 -16.33
C VAL A 55 -30.58 5.43 -17.14
N ASP A 56 -31.46 6.26 -16.57
CA ASP A 56 -32.66 6.75 -17.25
C ASP A 56 -32.33 7.68 -18.43
N GLN A 57 -31.34 8.55 -18.27
CA GLN A 57 -30.89 9.44 -19.34
C GLN A 57 -30.19 8.66 -20.46
N ILE A 58 -29.36 7.66 -20.10
CA ILE A 58 -28.67 6.79 -21.05
C ILE A 58 -29.69 6.00 -21.87
N MET A 59 -30.66 5.35 -21.22
CA MET A 59 -31.70 4.60 -21.90
C MET A 59 -32.58 5.46 -22.80
N ALA A 60 -32.98 6.65 -22.33
CA ALA A 60 -33.73 7.61 -23.14
C ALA A 60 -32.94 8.06 -24.38
N SER A 61 -31.63 8.31 -24.24
CA SER A 61 -30.75 8.70 -25.35
C SER A 61 -30.61 7.59 -26.41
N LEU A 62 -30.65 6.33 -25.98
CA LEU A 62 -30.58 5.15 -26.85
C LEU A 62 -31.95 4.70 -27.38
N LYS A 63 -33.04 5.41 -27.01
CA LYS A 63 -34.43 5.04 -27.33
C LYS A 63 -34.79 3.62 -26.89
N ILE A 64 -34.22 3.15 -25.77
CA ILE A 64 -34.50 1.84 -25.21
C ILE A 64 -35.54 1.98 -24.09
N THR A 65 -36.65 1.26 -24.22
CA THR A 65 -37.77 1.27 -23.25
C THR A 65 -37.87 0.00 -22.41
N ASP A 66 -36.94 -0.94 -22.58
CA ASP A 66 -36.96 -2.24 -21.92
C ASP A 66 -36.58 -2.16 -20.43
N GLN A 67 -37.55 -2.42 -19.55
CA GLN A 67 -37.39 -2.41 -18.10
C GLN A 67 -36.51 -3.54 -17.56
N PHE A 68 -36.48 -4.69 -18.23
CA PHE A 68 -35.60 -5.79 -17.87
C PHE A 68 -34.14 -5.42 -18.16
N LEU A 69 -33.87 -4.76 -19.29
CA LEU A 69 -32.53 -4.23 -19.58
C LEU A 69 -32.10 -3.17 -18.58
N LYS A 70 -33.01 -2.26 -18.20
CA LYS A 70 -32.75 -1.27 -17.13
C LYS A 70 -32.30 -1.96 -15.84
N PHE A 71 -33.04 -2.99 -15.43
CA PHE A 71 -32.72 -3.78 -14.24
C PHE A 71 -31.32 -4.42 -14.34
N LEU A 72 -30.96 -5.02 -15.47
CA LEU A 72 -29.63 -5.61 -15.68
C LEU A 72 -28.51 -4.56 -15.57
N ILE A 73 -28.69 -3.37 -16.12
CA ILE A 73 -27.70 -2.28 -16.04
C ILE A 73 -27.54 -1.80 -14.59
N VAL A 74 -28.64 -1.61 -13.87
CA VAL A 74 -28.62 -1.19 -12.46
C VAL A 74 -27.93 -2.24 -11.59
N MET A 75 -28.25 -3.52 -11.79
CA MET A 75 -27.61 -4.63 -11.08
C MET A 75 -26.11 -4.71 -11.40
N GLY A 76 -25.72 -4.60 -12.68
CA GLY A 76 -24.31 -4.57 -13.07
C GLY A 76 -23.54 -3.40 -12.45
N SER A 77 -24.16 -2.22 -12.41
CA SER A 77 -23.61 -1.03 -11.77
C SER A 77 -23.39 -1.22 -10.27
N PHE A 78 -24.34 -1.87 -9.59
CA PHE A 78 -24.21 -2.21 -8.18
C PHE A 78 -23.02 -3.15 -7.92
N PHE A 79 -22.83 -4.18 -8.75
CA PHE A 79 -21.67 -5.07 -8.61
C PHE A 79 -20.36 -4.34 -8.84
N LEU A 80 -20.27 -3.46 -9.84
CA LEU A 80 -19.07 -2.64 -10.08
C LEU A 80 -18.71 -1.78 -8.85
N ILE A 81 -19.71 -1.14 -8.24
CA ILE A 81 -19.53 -0.36 -7.01
C ILE A 81 -19.04 -1.26 -5.87
N LEU A 82 -19.69 -2.41 -5.68
CA LEU A 82 -19.34 -3.35 -4.61
C LEU A 82 -17.90 -3.85 -4.75
N PHE A 83 -17.49 -4.30 -5.94
CA PHE A 83 -16.12 -4.72 -6.20
C PHE A 83 -15.12 -3.56 -6.04
N GLY A 84 -15.49 -2.35 -6.48
CA GLY A 84 -14.68 -1.15 -6.28
C GLY A 84 -14.43 -0.85 -4.81
N VAL A 85 -15.47 -0.87 -3.98
CA VAL A 85 -15.38 -0.66 -2.52
C VAL A 85 -14.52 -1.74 -1.86
N ILE A 86 -14.72 -3.02 -2.21
CA ILE A 86 -13.89 -4.12 -1.69
C ILE A 86 -12.41 -3.89 -2.05
N THR A 87 -12.13 -3.44 -3.27
CA THR A 87 -10.75 -3.17 -3.71
C THR A 87 -10.12 -2.00 -2.94
N ILE A 88 -10.88 -0.94 -2.64
CA ILE A 88 -10.45 0.19 -1.80
C ILE A 88 -10.21 -0.27 -0.36
N ALA A 89 -11.10 -1.08 0.19
CA ALA A 89 -10.93 -1.66 1.53
C ALA A 89 -9.68 -2.56 1.59
N TYR A 90 -9.44 -3.34 0.54
CA TYR A 90 -8.26 -4.19 0.42
C TYR A 90 -6.97 -3.37 0.25
N TRP A 91 -7.01 -2.25 -0.48
CA TRP A 91 -5.91 -1.29 -0.53
C TRP A 91 -5.57 -0.77 0.86
N TRP A 92 -6.58 -0.40 1.66
CA TRP A 92 -6.38 0.04 3.04
C TRP A 92 -5.73 -1.07 3.89
N TYR A 93 -6.21 -2.31 3.78
CA TYR A 93 -5.67 -3.46 4.49
C TYR A 93 -4.23 -3.81 4.09
N LEU A 94 -3.87 -3.59 2.82
CA LEU A 94 -2.54 -3.86 2.29
C LEU A 94 -1.54 -2.73 2.48
N ARG A 95 -1.90 -1.61 3.11
CA ARG A 95 -0.94 -0.54 3.43
C ARG A 95 0.21 -1.13 4.24
N ARG A 96 1.41 -1.02 3.69
CA ARG A 96 2.65 -1.39 4.36
C ARG A 96 3.54 -0.18 4.49
N PHE A 97 4.37 -0.23 5.51
CA PHE A 97 5.50 0.65 5.68
C PHE A 97 6.73 -0.11 5.21
N ILE A 98 7.62 0.59 4.52
CA ILE A 98 8.90 0.07 4.09
C ILE A 98 10.00 0.92 4.72
N LEU A 99 10.91 0.27 5.44
CA LEU A 99 12.15 0.85 5.91
C LEU A 99 13.26 0.30 5.04
N THR A 100 13.88 1.14 4.22
CA THR A 100 14.99 0.75 3.35
C THR A 100 16.29 1.19 3.99
N ILE A 101 17.18 0.24 4.26
CA ILE A 101 18.52 0.49 4.77
C ILE A 101 19.48 0.41 3.59
N TYR A 102 20.10 1.53 3.21
CA TYR A 102 21.07 1.58 2.13
C TYR A 102 22.49 1.37 2.68
N LEU A 103 23.11 0.29 2.23
CA LEU A 103 24.49 -0.09 2.50
C LEU A 103 25.37 0.27 1.30
N SER A 104 26.69 0.27 1.47
CA SER A 104 27.64 0.41 0.36
C SER A 104 27.46 -0.72 -0.66
N GLY A 105 26.65 -0.46 -1.70
CA GLY A 105 26.37 -1.39 -2.81
C GLY A 105 25.13 -2.27 -2.67
N ASP A 106 24.34 -2.13 -1.59
CA ASP A 106 23.16 -2.98 -1.36
C ASP A 106 22.03 -2.22 -0.64
N ALA A 107 20.78 -2.62 -0.88
CA ALA A 107 19.61 -2.04 -0.22
C ALA A 107 18.80 -3.15 0.44
N VAL A 108 18.58 -3.05 1.75
CA VAL A 108 17.81 -4.03 2.52
C VAL A 108 16.44 -3.44 2.85
N PRO A 109 15.38 -3.84 2.14
CA PRO A 109 14.02 -3.40 2.45
C PRO A 109 13.43 -4.24 3.59
N LEU A 110 12.94 -3.56 4.62
CA LEU A 110 12.19 -4.12 5.73
C LEU A 110 10.73 -3.71 5.61
N TYR A 111 9.83 -4.69 5.68
CA TYR A 111 8.39 -4.47 5.51
C TYR A 111 7.64 -4.76 6.80
N ASP A 112 6.81 -3.81 7.23
CA ASP A 112 5.86 -4.03 8.31
C ASP A 112 4.51 -3.40 7.96
N ARG A 113 3.43 -3.96 8.50
CA ARG A 113 2.08 -3.37 8.40
C ARG A 113 1.93 -2.16 9.33
N LYS A 114 2.71 -2.09 10.41
CA LYS A 114 2.65 -1.01 11.40
C LYS A 114 3.85 -0.07 11.27
N GLU A 115 3.61 1.23 11.38
CA GLU A 115 4.67 2.25 11.36
C GLU A 115 5.58 2.14 12.59
N LYS A 116 4.98 1.95 13.78
CA LYS A 116 5.67 1.94 15.08
C LYS A 116 6.94 1.09 15.12
N PRO A 117 6.92 -0.22 14.78
CA PRO A 117 8.11 -1.06 14.84
C PRO A 117 9.23 -0.55 13.91
N LEU A 118 8.90 -0.10 12.69
CA LEU A 118 9.90 0.44 11.78
C LEU A 118 10.44 1.80 12.22
N LYS A 119 9.61 2.62 12.85
CA LYS A 119 10.01 3.93 13.39
C LYS A 119 10.94 3.78 14.59
N GLU A 120 10.70 2.81 15.46
CA GLU A 120 11.59 2.47 16.57
C GLU A 120 12.97 2.07 16.05
N ILE A 121 13.01 1.16 15.06
CA ILE A 121 14.26 0.73 14.41
C ILE A 121 14.99 1.93 13.77
N TYR A 122 14.25 2.77 13.03
CA TYR A 122 14.80 3.96 12.40
C TYR A 122 15.46 4.90 13.43
N THR A 123 14.76 5.17 14.53
CA THR A 123 15.23 6.09 15.57
C THR A 123 16.47 5.53 16.28
N SER A 124 16.47 4.24 16.62
CA SER A 124 17.63 3.58 17.25
C SER A 124 18.86 3.56 16.33
N LEU A 125 18.67 3.31 15.03
CA LEU A 125 19.77 3.35 14.06
C LEU A 125 20.31 4.77 13.86
N GLN A 126 19.44 5.78 13.85
CA GLN A 126 19.86 7.17 13.72
C GLN A 126 20.69 7.63 14.92
N SER A 127 20.28 7.30 16.15
CA SER A 127 21.05 7.64 17.36
C SER A 127 22.43 6.96 17.40
N LEU A 128 22.54 5.73 16.87
CA LEU A 128 23.82 5.01 16.81
C LEU A 128 24.76 5.62 15.76
N LYS A 129 24.23 6.08 14.63
CA LYS A 129 25.03 6.78 13.60
C LYS A 129 25.61 8.10 14.12
N GLU A 130 24.83 8.86 14.89
CA GLU A 130 25.30 10.11 15.52
C GLU A 130 26.42 9.86 16.53
N GLN A 131 26.35 8.78 17.30
CA GLN A 131 27.42 8.39 18.26
C GLN A 131 28.71 7.93 17.59
N THR A 132 28.63 7.34 16.38
CA THR A 132 29.80 6.79 15.67
C THR A 132 30.48 7.84 14.76
N SER A 133 29.86 9.01 14.57
CA SER A 133 30.40 10.10 13.75
C SER A 133 31.23 11.12 14.55
N HIS A 134 31.39 10.88 15.86
CA HIS A 134 32.25 11.62 16.80
C HIS A 134 33.46 10.77 17.18
#